data_AF-A0A0D3C000-F1
#
_entry.id   AF-A0A0D3C000-F1
#
_cell.length_a   1.000
_cell.length_b   1.000
_cell.length_c   1.000
_cell.angle_alpha   90.00
_cell.angle_beta   90.00
_cell.angle_gamma   90.00
#
_symmetry.space_group_name_H-M   'P 1'
#
loop_
_entity.id
_entity.type
_entity.pdbx_description
1 polymer ?
#
loop_
_entity_poly.entity_id
_entity_poly.type
_entity_poly.pdbx_seq_one_letter_code
_entity_poly.pdbx_strand_id
1 'polypeptide(L)'
;MDDYGAQLKVGMMFRNRDSFKQHIAMFAIAKKFCYCSVKSDPSMMILKCISSTCPWRVYATKLKDSEVFEMLAIPCSHAIAAALKAKINVEELVIDEYKLDSLNRAYEGIILPESASPVGVGMPSIVSDL
;
A
#
# COMPACT_ATOMS: atom_id res chain seq x y z
N MET A 1 -27.70 5.66 5.58
CA MET A 1 -26.78 5.76 6.73
C MET A 1 -25.49 5.12 6.28
N ASP A 2 -24.51 5.98 6.10
CA ASP A 2 -23.46 5.85 5.10
C ASP A 2 -22.36 4.89 5.56
N ASP A 3 -21.86 4.09 4.62
CA ASP A 3 -20.81 3.04 4.75
C ASP A 3 -19.42 3.62 5.09
N TYR A 4 -19.37 4.80 5.72
CA TYR A 4 -18.13 5.54 5.93
C TYR A 4 -17.16 4.80 6.87
N GLY A 5 -17.60 3.84 7.69
CA GLY A 5 -16.72 3.09 8.61
C GLY A 5 -16.17 1.76 8.09
N ALA A 6 -16.61 1.28 6.91
CA ALA A 6 -16.33 -0.10 6.48
C ALA A 6 -15.23 -0.23 5.42
N GLN A 7 -14.87 0.89 4.77
CA GLN A 7 -13.97 0.93 3.64
C GLN A 7 -12.71 1.75 3.91
N LEU A 8 -11.58 1.26 3.41
CA LEU A 8 -10.28 1.88 3.49
C LEU A 8 -9.72 1.99 2.06
N LYS A 9 -9.67 3.18 1.47
CA LYS A 9 -9.23 3.38 0.08
C LYS A 9 -8.09 4.37 -0.04
N VAL A 10 -7.16 4.07 -0.93
CA VAL A 10 -6.09 5.01 -1.29
C VAL A 10 -6.70 6.32 -1.81
N GLY A 11 -6.10 7.45 -1.45
CA GLY A 11 -6.59 8.78 -1.83
C GLY A 11 -7.71 9.33 -0.94
N MET A 12 -8.13 8.60 0.10
CA MET A 12 -9.07 9.15 1.09
C MET A 12 -8.47 10.37 1.80
N MET A 13 -9.26 11.43 1.87
CA MET A 13 -8.88 12.72 2.44
C MET A 13 -9.49 12.93 3.81
N PHE A 14 -8.67 13.25 4.79
CA PHE A 14 -9.10 13.51 6.16
C PHE A 14 -8.80 14.94 6.55
N ARG A 15 -9.80 15.64 7.10
CA ARG A 15 -9.68 17.07 7.49
C ARG A 15 -8.59 17.30 8.52
N ASN A 16 -8.34 16.31 9.37
CA ASN A 16 -7.35 16.38 10.42
C ASN A 16 -6.91 14.98 10.86
N ARG A 17 -5.92 14.95 11.76
CA ARG A 17 -5.34 13.72 12.29
C ARG A 17 -6.34 12.85 13.04
N ASP A 18 -7.26 13.45 13.78
CA ASP A 18 -8.20 12.71 14.63
C ASP A 18 -9.30 12.03 13.82
N SER A 19 -9.80 12.70 12.78
CA SER A 19 -10.71 12.10 11.79
C SER A 19 -10.07 10.90 11.08
N PHE A 20 -8.79 11.01 10.70
CA PHE A 20 -8.03 9.88 10.18
C PHE A 20 -7.95 8.73 11.19
N LYS A 21 -7.52 9.00 12.44
CA LYS A 21 -7.42 7.98 13.49
C LYS A 21 -8.75 7.28 13.76
N GLN A 22 -9.84 8.05 13.85
CA GLN A 22 -11.18 7.52 14.10
C GLN A 22 -11.62 6.59 12.98
N HIS A 23 -11.38 6.97 11.73
CA HIS A 23 -11.69 6.14 10.56
C HIS A 23 -10.94 4.81 10.57
N ILE A 24 -9.62 4.85 10.82
CA ILE A 24 -8.81 3.63 10.90
C ILE A 24 -9.25 2.75 12.07
N ALA A 25 -9.60 3.34 13.22
CA ALA A 25 -10.10 2.61 14.37
C ALA A 25 -11.41 1.87 14.04
N MET A 26 -12.36 2.53 13.37
CA MET A 26 -13.60 1.89 12.92
C MET A 26 -13.33 0.76 11.92
N PHE A 27 -12.45 0.98 10.95
CA PHE A 27 -12.06 -0.05 9.99
C PHE A 27 -11.41 -1.27 10.68
N ALA A 28 -10.51 -1.02 11.64
CA ALA A 28 -9.84 -2.06 12.41
C ALA A 28 -10.81 -2.92 13.23
N ILE A 29 -11.81 -2.29 13.87
CA ILE A 29 -12.89 -2.98 14.58
C ILE A 29 -13.71 -3.83 13.60
N ALA A 30 -14.14 -3.25 12.47
CA ALA A 30 -14.96 -3.93 11.47
C ALA A 30 -14.23 -5.15 10.85
N LYS A 31 -12.92 -5.04 10.62
CA LYS A 31 -12.08 -6.10 10.05
C LYS A 31 -11.40 -7.00 11.08
N LYS A 32 -11.62 -6.73 12.37
CA LYS A 32 -11.11 -7.53 13.51
C LYS A 32 -9.59 -7.69 13.52
N PHE A 33 -8.86 -6.60 13.31
CA PHE A 33 -7.41 -6.58 13.47
C PHE A 33 -6.95 -5.42 14.34
N CYS A 34 -5.75 -5.51 14.89
CA CYS A 34 -5.16 -4.48 15.73
C CYS A 34 -3.99 -3.80 15.02
N TYR A 35 -3.81 -2.50 15.28
CA TYR A 35 -2.73 -1.69 14.71
C TYR A 35 -2.10 -0.78 15.77
N CYS A 36 -0.92 -0.24 15.45
CA CYS A 36 -0.25 0.79 16.24
C CYS A 36 0.32 1.90 15.35
N SER A 37 0.55 3.07 15.94
CA SER A 37 1.25 4.18 15.29
C SER A 37 2.75 3.98 15.40
N VAL A 38 3.42 3.89 14.25
CA VAL A 38 4.89 3.80 14.15
C VAL A 38 5.51 5.19 14.21
N LYS A 39 4.91 6.13 13.49
CA LYS A 39 5.39 7.50 13.34
C LYS A 39 4.19 8.45 13.29
N SER A 40 4.30 9.60 13.93
CA SER A 40 3.26 10.62 13.90
C SER A 40 3.87 12.01 14.12
N ASP A 41 4.19 12.68 13.03
CA ASP A 41 4.71 14.05 13.00
C ASP A 41 3.70 14.98 12.29
N PRO A 42 3.89 16.31 12.33
CA PRO A 42 2.93 17.26 11.72
C PRO A 42 2.67 17.05 10.22
N SER A 43 3.63 16.46 9.50
CA SER A 43 3.54 16.21 8.06
C SER A 43 3.09 14.78 7.69
N MET A 44 3.18 13.81 8.61
CA MET A 44 3.02 12.41 8.25
C MET A 44 2.66 11.53 9.45
N MET A 45 1.79 10.55 9.23
CA MET A 45 1.52 9.44 10.14
C MET A 45 1.73 8.11 9.45
N ILE A 46 2.27 7.14 10.17
CA ILE A 46 2.46 5.76 9.71
C ILE A 46 1.83 4.84 10.73
N LEU A 47 0.86 4.05 10.30
CA LEU A 47 0.22 3.00 11.09
C LEU A 47 0.69 1.64 10.57
N LYS A 48 0.88 0.67 11.46
CA LYS A 48 1.20 -0.72 11.10
C LYS A 48 0.38 -1.71 11.91
N CYS A 49 0.30 -2.95 11.44
CA CYS A 49 -0.27 -4.02 12.24
C CYS A 49 0.60 -4.30 13.47
N ILE A 50 -0.02 -4.73 14.57
CA ILE A 50 0.71 -5.11 15.78
C ILE A 50 1.64 -6.30 15.51
N SER A 51 1.22 -7.25 14.68
CA SER A 51 2.05 -8.39 14.29
C SER A 51 3.33 -7.93 13.59
N SER A 52 4.48 -8.35 14.11
CA SER A 52 5.81 -8.04 13.53
C SER A 52 6.02 -8.65 12.15
N THR A 53 5.23 -9.67 11.79
CA THR A 53 5.31 -10.38 10.51
C THR A 53 4.27 -9.94 9.48
N CYS A 54 3.32 -9.06 9.84
CA CYS A 54 2.34 -8.54 8.88
C CYS A 54 2.89 -7.27 8.21
N PRO A 55 2.96 -7.23 6.87
CA PRO A 55 3.43 -6.05 6.13
C PRO A 55 2.44 -4.88 6.07
N TRP A 56 1.25 -4.98 6.71
CA TRP A 56 0.20 -3.96 6.56
C TRP A 56 0.69 -2.65 7.14
N ARG A 57 0.63 -1.62 6.30
CA ARG A 57 0.98 -0.25 6.64
C ARG A 57 0.01 0.70 5.97
N VAL A 58 -0.34 1.74 6.71
CA VAL A 58 -1.07 2.88 6.20
C VAL A 58 -0.24 4.12 6.45
N TYR A 59 -0.04 4.88 5.39
CA TYR A 59 0.62 6.17 5.43
C TYR A 59 -0.45 7.24 5.30
N ALA A 60 -0.37 8.27 6.12
CA ALA A 60 -1.17 9.47 5.96
C ALA A 60 -0.23 10.65 5.82
N THR A 61 -0.23 11.33 4.68
CA THR A 61 0.65 12.46 4.39
C THR A 61 -0.16 13.74 4.33
N LYS A 62 0.30 14.78 5.04
CA LYS A 62 -0.31 16.10 5.00
C LYS A 62 0.01 16.75 3.66
N LEU A 63 -1.02 17.23 2.96
CA LEU A 63 -0.85 17.99 1.72
C LEU A 63 -0.16 19.33 2.02
N LYS A 64 0.64 19.82 1.06
CA LYS A 64 1.29 21.14 1.19
C LYS A 64 0.22 22.22 1.40
N ASP A 65 0.44 23.07 2.40
CA ASP A 65 -0.43 24.20 2.77
C ASP A 65 -1.89 23.83 3.11
N SER A 66 -2.14 22.57 3.48
CA SER A 66 -3.48 22.08 3.81
C SER A 66 -3.47 21.22 5.07
N GLU A 67 -4.55 21.22 5.84
CA GLU A 67 -4.75 20.31 6.97
C GLU A 67 -5.19 18.90 6.55
N VAL A 68 -5.32 18.68 5.24
CA VAL A 68 -5.81 17.43 4.67
C VAL A 68 -4.71 16.38 4.64
N PHE A 69 -5.04 15.18 5.11
CA PHE A 69 -4.20 13.99 5.04
C PHE A 69 -4.70 13.05 3.96
N GLU A 70 -3.81 12.66 3.03
CA GLU A 70 -4.06 11.63 2.03
C GLU A 70 -3.57 10.28 2.54
N MET A 71 -4.38 9.23 2.35
CA MET A 71 -4.05 7.88 2.77
C MET A 71 -3.46 7.02 1.63
N LEU A 72 -2.33 6.36 1.91
CA LEU A 72 -1.71 5.33 1.07
C LEU A 72 -1.70 4.00 1.84
N ALA A 73 -2.13 2.89 1.23
CA ALA A 73 -2.31 1.61 1.91
C ALA A 73 -1.64 0.45 1.17
N ILE A 74 -1.03 -0.45 1.94
CA ILE A 74 -0.55 -1.76 1.47
C ILE A 74 -1.28 -2.83 2.28
N PRO A 75 -2.21 -3.62 1.69
CA PRO A 75 -2.94 -4.66 2.38
C PRO A 75 -2.03 -5.87 2.66
N CYS A 76 -1.96 -6.35 3.92
CA CYS A 76 -1.29 -7.63 4.23
C CYS A 76 -2.23 -8.83 4.10
N SER A 77 -1.70 -10.05 4.12
CA SER A 77 -2.50 -11.29 4.04
C SER A 77 -3.69 -11.32 5.00
N HIS A 78 -3.54 -10.79 6.23
CA HIS A 78 -4.65 -10.64 7.17
C HIS A 78 -5.72 -9.64 6.69
N ALA A 79 -5.30 -8.50 6.15
CA ALA A 79 -6.21 -7.48 5.60
C ALA A 79 -6.88 -7.97 4.30
N ILE A 80 -6.15 -8.71 3.46
CA ILE A 80 -6.66 -9.38 2.25
C ILE A 80 -7.70 -10.42 2.65
N ALA A 81 -7.41 -11.30 3.61
CA ALA A 81 -8.36 -12.30 4.10
C ALA A 81 -9.63 -11.64 4.67
N ALA A 82 -9.49 -10.54 5.43
CA ALA A 82 -10.62 -9.78 5.94
C ALA A 82 -11.41 -9.08 4.83
N ALA A 83 -10.75 -8.55 3.79
CA ALA A 83 -11.40 -7.94 2.63
C ALA A 83 -12.18 -8.97 1.81
N LEU A 84 -11.58 -10.14 1.53
CA LEU A 84 -12.24 -11.26 0.85
C LEU A 84 -13.47 -11.74 1.61
N LYS A 85 -13.36 -11.92 2.94
CA LYS A 85 -14.48 -12.28 3.80
C LYS A 85 -15.61 -11.23 3.76
N ALA A 86 -15.25 -9.96 3.62
CA ALA A 86 -16.18 -8.84 3.52
C ALA A 86 -16.63 -8.53 2.08
N LYS A 87 -16.22 -9.34 1.08
CA LYS A 87 -16.52 -9.13 -0.35
C LYS A 87 -16.06 -7.77 -0.91
N ILE A 88 -14.97 -7.22 -0.38
CA ILE A 88 -14.33 -6.00 -0.90
C ILE A 88 -13.25 -6.40 -1.90
N ASN A 89 -13.22 -5.75 -3.08
CA ASN A 89 -12.14 -5.94 -4.05
C ASN A 89 -10.82 -5.44 -3.44
N VAL A 90 -9.79 -6.30 -3.44
CA VAL A 90 -8.50 -6.04 -2.81
C VAL A 90 -7.63 -5.07 -3.61
N GLU A 91 -7.81 -4.98 -4.93
CA GLU A 91 -7.09 -4.09 -5.85
C GLU A 91 -7.40 -2.61 -5.57
N GLU A 92 -8.58 -2.32 -5.00
CA GLU A 92 -8.97 -0.99 -4.54
C GLU A 92 -8.26 -0.56 -3.25
N LEU A 93 -7.57 -1.49 -2.59
CA LEU A 93 -6.89 -1.28 -1.29
C LEU A 93 -5.37 -1.13 -1.43
N VAL A 94 -4.81 -1.40 -2.62
CA VAL A 94 -3.38 -1.21 -2.93
C VAL A 94 -3.19 0.14 -3.62
N ILE A 95 -2.03 0.78 -3.40
CA ILE A 95 -1.65 1.96 -4.18
C ILE A 95 -1.38 1.59 -5.64
N ASP A 96 -1.51 2.56 -6.53
CA ASP A 96 -1.45 2.33 -7.99
C ASP A 96 -0.11 1.77 -8.44
N GLU A 97 0.97 2.14 -7.77
CA GLU A 97 2.34 1.67 -8.02
C GLU A 97 2.50 0.15 -7.81
N TYR A 98 1.59 -0.49 -7.08
CA TYR A 98 1.57 -1.93 -6.86
C TYR A 98 0.60 -2.67 -7.79
N LYS A 99 -0.09 -1.98 -8.71
CA LYS A 99 -0.94 -2.60 -9.72
C LYS A 99 -0.11 -3.11 -10.90
N LEU A 100 -0.63 -4.16 -11.55
CA LEU A 100 0.01 -4.73 -12.74
C LEU A 100 0.16 -3.72 -13.88
N ASP A 101 -0.75 -2.76 -14.03
CA ASP A 101 -0.61 -1.70 -15.04
C ASP A 101 0.64 -0.85 -14.81
N SER A 102 0.83 -0.35 -13.58
CA SER A 102 2.02 0.40 -13.19
C SER A 102 3.31 -0.40 -13.32
N LEU A 103 3.25 -1.69 -12.97
CA LEU A 103 4.37 -2.61 -13.21
C LEU A 103 4.65 -2.74 -14.72
N ASN A 104 3.63 -3.03 -15.53
CA ASN A 104 3.77 -3.18 -16.97
C ASN A 104 4.34 -1.92 -17.62
N ARG A 105 3.87 -0.73 -17.23
CA ARG A 105 4.42 0.56 -17.68
C ARG A 105 5.89 0.73 -17.30
N ALA A 106 6.27 0.36 -16.08
CA ALA A 106 7.67 0.44 -15.65
C ALA A 106 8.59 -0.52 -16.45
N TYR A 107 8.05 -1.64 -16.92
CA TYR A 107 8.74 -2.66 -17.72
C TYR A 107 8.49 -2.53 -19.24
N GLU A 108 7.77 -1.50 -19.70
CA GLU A 108 7.51 -1.25 -21.14
C GLU A 108 8.80 -0.84 -21.88
N GLY A 109 9.81 -0.37 -21.14
CA GLY A 109 11.14 -0.08 -21.67
C GLY A 109 12.08 -1.30 -21.71
N ILE A 110 13.11 -1.22 -22.55
CA ILE A 110 14.22 -2.18 -22.53
C ILE A 110 15.01 -1.99 -21.23
N ILE A 111 14.93 -2.97 -20.32
CA ILE A 111 15.78 -2.99 -19.12
C ILE A 111 17.18 -3.43 -19.55
N LEU A 112 18.09 -2.46 -19.66
CA LEU A 112 19.49 -2.73 -19.94
C LEU A 112 20.20 -3.09 -18.63
N PRO A 113 21.00 -4.18 -18.58
CA PRO A 113 21.89 -4.42 -17.46
C PRO A 113 22.92 -3.31 -17.37
N GLU A 114 23.28 -2.89 -16.15
CA GLU A 114 24.20 -1.77 -15.89
C GLU A 114 25.59 -1.96 -16.54
N SER A 115 25.95 -3.20 -16.88
CA SER A 115 27.18 -3.56 -17.59
C SER A 115 27.13 -3.41 -19.11
N ALA A 116 26.00 -3.01 -19.70
CA ALA A 116 25.86 -2.77 -21.14
C ALA A 116 26.50 -1.44 -21.58
N SER A 117 27.76 -1.24 -21.22
CA SER A 117 28.70 -0.60 -22.14
C SER A 117 28.91 -1.56 -23.32
N PRO A 118 29.10 -1.08 -24.56
CA PRO A 118 29.15 -1.92 -25.75
C PRO A 118 30.50 -2.65 -25.81
N VAL A 119 30.65 -3.71 -25.01
CA VAL A 119 31.69 -4.71 -25.21
C VAL A 119 30.98 -6.06 -25.24
N GLY A 120 31.00 -6.69 -26.41
CA GLY A 120 30.30 -7.94 -26.66
C GLY A 120 30.69 -9.00 -25.63
N VAL A 121 29.69 -9.50 -24.91
CA VAL A 121 29.83 -10.71 -24.10
C VAL A 121 28.84 -11.72 -24.65
N GLY A 122 29.39 -12.83 -25.13
CA GLY A 122 28.65 -13.93 -25.74
C GLY A 122 27.56 -14.46 -24.81
N MET A 123 26.42 -14.77 -25.43
CA MET A 123 25.24 -15.35 -24.80
C MET A 123 25.62 -16.70 -24.17
N PRO A 124 25.51 -16.90 -22.84
CA PRO A 124 25.76 -18.21 -22.28
C PRO A 124 24.63 -19.16 -22.66
N SER A 125 25.03 -20.36 -23.07
CA SER A 125 24.18 -21.44 -23.54
C SER A 125 23.11 -21.83 -22.54
N ILE A 126 21.94 -22.23 -23.06
CA ILE A 126 20.79 -22.75 -22.33
C ILE A 126 21.23 -23.77 -21.27
N VAL A 127 20.93 -23.50 -20.00
CA VAL A 127 21.03 -24.52 -18.95
C VAL A 127 19.91 -25.51 -19.21
N SER A 128 20.26 -26.78 -19.43
CA SER A 128 19.31 -27.88 -19.41
C SER A 128 19.27 -28.43 -18.00
N ASP A 129 18.12 -28.33 -17.36
CA ASP A 129 17.84 -28.91 -16.06
C ASP A 129 17.97 -30.45 -16.11
N LEU A 130 18.66 -31.01 -15.12
CA LEU A 130 18.65 -32.45 -14.82
C LEU A 130 17.84 -32.67 -13.54
#